data_AF-A0A7G9YQ00-F1
#
_entry.id   AF-A0A7G9YQ00-F1
#
_cell.length_a   1.000
_cell.length_b   1.000
_cell.length_c   1.000
_cell.angle_alpha   90.00
_cell.angle_beta   90.00
_cell.angle_gamma   90.00
#
_symmetry.space_group_name_H-M   'P 1'
#
loop_
_entity.id
_entity.type
_entity.pdbx_description
1 polymer ?
#
loop_
_entity_poly.entity_id
_entity_poly.type
_entity_poly.pdbx_seq_one_letter_code
_entity_poly.pdbx_strand_id
1 'polypeptide(L)'
;MPSKQRGEELRKIIKSVRDGTFEYDSKEPVTTDWAQYDHAQIYEMIYYLDNIRDLVDEADERIKKRTPPRKRGPGRPSTDPADVAKVLLLQTYVSSSNRLAEGFLLLFQEKLGIGCHFSYKTIERGYDKGPVNKILDEIVVITNESVEGKEDTFSFDGTGFSASNKENYARFATKTEF
;
A
#
# COMPACT_ATOMS: atom_id res chain seq x y z
N MET A 1 -32.05 20.98 -0.23
CA MET A 1 -32.85 19.76 0.03
C MET A 1 -33.02 18.97 -1.26
N PRO A 2 -32.35 17.81 -1.44
CA PRO A 2 -32.67 16.86 -2.52
C PRO A 2 -32.57 15.36 -2.12
N SER A 3 -32.72 15.00 -0.84
CA SER A 3 -32.43 13.63 -0.35
C SER A 3 -33.55 12.62 -0.57
N LYS A 4 -34.82 13.04 -0.63
CA LYS A 4 -35.97 12.13 -0.78
C LYS A 4 -36.09 11.53 -2.19
N GLN A 5 -35.81 12.32 -3.24
CA GLN A 5 -35.93 11.86 -4.64
C GLN A 5 -34.92 10.75 -4.99
N ARG A 6 -33.65 10.90 -4.59
CA ARG A 6 -32.61 9.85 -4.80
C ARG A 6 -32.96 8.53 -4.11
N GLY A 7 -33.57 8.57 -2.93
CA GLY A 7 -33.97 7.37 -2.21
C GLY A 7 -35.12 6.61 -2.88
N GLU A 8 -36.05 7.32 -3.52
CA GLU A 8 -37.14 6.71 -4.29
C GLU A 8 -36.67 6.13 -5.62
N GLU A 9 -35.75 6.80 -6.31
CA GLU A 9 -35.11 6.30 -7.53
C GLU A 9 -34.34 5.00 -7.28
N LEU A 10 -33.54 4.94 -6.22
CA LEU A 10 -32.82 3.71 -5.84
C LEU A 10 -33.79 2.56 -5.52
N ARG A 11 -34.89 2.85 -4.80
CA ARG A 11 -35.92 1.84 -4.50
C ARG A 11 -36.60 1.31 -5.77
N LYS A 12 -36.80 2.15 -6.78
CA LYS A 12 -37.33 1.73 -8.10
C LYS A 12 -36.35 0.81 -8.82
N ILE A 13 -35.06 1.15 -8.83
CA ILE A 13 -34.00 0.32 -9.44
C ILE A 13 -33.90 -1.05 -8.73
N ILE A 14 -33.88 -1.06 -7.40
CA ILE A 14 -33.86 -2.31 -6.63
C ILE A 14 -35.08 -3.18 -6.93
N LYS A 15 -36.26 -2.55 -7.05
CA LYS A 15 -37.50 -3.24 -7.41
C LYS A 15 -37.42 -3.83 -8.83
N SER A 16 -36.97 -3.07 -9.84
CA SER A 16 -36.83 -3.58 -11.21
C SER A 16 -35.82 -4.73 -11.32
N VAL A 17 -34.73 -4.68 -10.54
CA VAL A 17 -33.76 -5.79 -10.48
C VAL A 17 -34.42 -7.05 -9.88
N ARG A 18 -35.17 -6.90 -8.79
CA ARG A 18 -35.88 -8.02 -8.13
C ARG A 18 -36.98 -8.60 -9.02
N ASP A 19 -37.70 -7.75 -9.73
CA ASP A 19 -38.80 -8.14 -10.62
C ASP A 19 -38.30 -8.65 -11.98
N GLY A 20 -36.98 -8.68 -12.22
CA GLY A 20 -36.36 -9.16 -13.47
C GLY A 20 -36.60 -8.27 -14.69
N THR A 21 -37.12 -7.05 -14.48
CA THR A 21 -37.44 -6.06 -15.53
C THR A 21 -36.32 -5.05 -15.75
N PHE A 22 -35.23 -5.14 -14.98
CA PHE A 22 -34.08 -4.29 -15.15
C PHE A 22 -33.32 -4.67 -16.43
N GLU A 23 -33.31 -3.76 -17.39
CA GLU A 23 -32.53 -3.86 -18.61
C GLU A 23 -31.04 -3.65 -18.26
N TYR A 24 -30.34 -4.77 -18.09
CA TYR A 24 -28.90 -4.76 -17.87
C TYR A 24 -28.20 -4.76 -19.22
N ASP A 25 -27.47 -3.68 -19.52
CA ASP A 25 -26.54 -3.64 -20.64
C ASP A 25 -25.40 -4.62 -20.36
N SER A 26 -25.50 -5.82 -20.94
CA SER A 26 -24.44 -6.82 -20.81
C SER A 26 -23.17 -6.28 -21.42
N LYS A 27 -22.12 -6.17 -20.60
CA LYS A 27 -20.77 -5.90 -21.12
C LYS A 27 -20.37 -7.04 -22.04
N GLU A 28 -19.72 -6.71 -23.16
CA GLU A 28 -19.15 -7.73 -24.03
C GLU A 28 -18.18 -8.60 -23.22
N PRO A 29 -18.20 -9.92 -23.42
CA PRO A 29 -17.28 -10.81 -22.73
C PRO A 29 -15.85 -10.49 -23.17
N VAL A 30 -15.03 -10.04 -22.22
CA VAL A 30 -13.61 -9.81 -22.48
C VAL A 30 -12.95 -11.17 -22.68
N THR A 31 -12.31 -11.39 -23.83
CA THR A 31 -11.50 -12.59 -24.08
C THR A 31 -10.21 -12.51 -23.27
N THR A 32 -10.03 -13.41 -22.31
CA THR A 32 -8.80 -13.48 -21.51
C THR A 32 -7.65 -14.03 -22.35
N ASP A 33 -6.57 -13.27 -22.47
CA ASP A 33 -5.30 -13.77 -22.98
C ASP A 33 -4.62 -14.63 -21.89
N TRP A 34 -4.82 -15.94 -21.97
CA TRP A 34 -4.27 -16.90 -21.02
C TRP A 34 -2.74 -16.91 -20.99
N ALA A 35 -2.08 -16.66 -22.14
CA ALA A 35 -0.63 -16.64 -22.19
C ALA A 35 -0.06 -15.44 -21.42
N GLN A 36 -0.70 -14.27 -21.54
CA GLN A 36 -0.35 -13.10 -20.74
C GLN A 36 -0.66 -13.31 -19.26
N TYR A 37 -1.78 -13.95 -18.94
CA TYR A 37 -2.14 -14.26 -17.55
C TYR A 37 -1.11 -15.19 -16.89
N ASP A 38 -0.74 -16.29 -17.55
CA ASP A 38 0.25 -17.24 -17.04
C ASP A 38 1.61 -16.57 -16.86
N HIS A 39 2.02 -15.75 -17.83
CA HIS A 39 3.24 -14.97 -17.71
C HIS A 39 3.18 -14.02 -16.50
N ALA A 40 2.07 -13.29 -16.32
CA ALA A 40 1.91 -12.41 -15.17
C ALA A 40 2.01 -13.17 -13.84
N GLN A 41 1.38 -14.34 -13.73
CA GLN A 41 1.43 -15.18 -12.53
C GLN A 41 2.84 -15.70 -12.24
N ILE A 42 3.58 -16.15 -13.25
CA ILE A 42 4.95 -16.66 -13.09
C ILE A 42 5.91 -15.57 -12.60
N TYR A 43 5.76 -14.35 -13.15
CA TYR A 43 6.70 -13.26 -12.91
C TYR A 43 6.25 -12.26 -11.83
N GLU A 44 5.05 -12.42 -11.27
CA GLU A 44 4.46 -11.46 -10.31
C GLU A 44 5.42 -11.14 -9.17
N MET A 45 5.90 -12.16 -8.47
CA MET A 45 6.79 -11.98 -7.33
C MET A 45 8.13 -11.36 -7.74
N ILE A 46 8.65 -11.72 -8.92
CA ILE A 46 9.91 -11.16 -9.42
C ILE A 46 9.76 -9.66 -9.65
N TYR A 47 8.69 -9.26 -10.34
CA TYR A 47 8.39 -7.85 -10.60
C TYR A 47 8.06 -7.09 -9.33
N TYR A 48 7.38 -7.71 -8.37
CA TYR A 48 7.09 -7.07 -7.10
C TYR A 48 8.36 -6.81 -6.29
N LEU A 49 9.30 -7.76 -6.24
CA LEU A 49 10.60 -7.58 -5.57
C LEU A 49 11.46 -6.51 -6.25
N ASP A 50 11.51 -6.50 -7.58
CA ASP A 50 12.20 -5.45 -8.34
C ASP A 50 11.56 -4.08 -8.06
N ASN A 51 10.23 -3.99 -8.06
CA ASN A 51 9.51 -2.75 -7.78
C ASN A 51 9.76 -2.25 -6.34
N ILE A 52 9.77 -3.14 -5.34
CA ILE A 52 10.14 -2.77 -3.95
C ILE A 52 11.52 -2.15 -3.93
N ARG A 53 12.52 -2.80 -4.56
CA ARG A 53 13.89 -2.30 -4.56
C ARG A 53 13.95 -0.92 -5.20
N ASP A 54 13.44 -0.80 -6.41
CA ASP A 54 13.61 0.38 -7.24
C ASP A 54 12.85 1.59 -6.64
N LEU A 55 11.64 1.39 -6.10
CA LEU A 55 10.87 2.45 -5.43
C LEU A 55 11.54 2.91 -4.14
N VAL A 56 12.02 1.98 -3.30
CA VAL A 56 12.66 2.34 -2.04
C VAL A 56 13.98 3.06 -2.28
N ASP A 57 14.77 2.60 -3.27
CA ASP A 57 16.05 3.22 -3.61
C ASP A 57 15.84 4.65 -4.15
N GLU A 58 14.86 4.86 -5.04
CA GLU A 58 14.49 6.19 -5.53
C GLU A 58 14.00 7.10 -4.39
N ALA A 59 13.15 6.59 -3.51
CA ALA A 59 12.64 7.35 -2.36
C ALA A 59 13.77 7.80 -1.42
N ASP A 60 14.68 6.88 -1.08
CA ASP A 60 15.83 7.17 -0.22
C ASP A 60 16.79 8.16 -0.90
N GLU A 61 17.03 8.02 -2.20
CA GLU A 61 17.81 8.99 -2.98
C GLU A 61 17.19 10.40 -2.96
N ARG A 62 15.89 10.53 -3.20
CA ARG A 62 15.18 11.82 -3.16
C ARG A 62 15.29 12.47 -1.78
N ILE A 63 15.13 11.69 -0.72
CA ILE A 63 15.27 12.17 0.67
C ILE A 63 16.70 12.63 0.95
N LYS A 64 17.71 11.85 0.54
CA LYS A 64 19.14 12.19 0.68
C LYS A 64 19.52 13.45 -0.11
N LYS A 65 18.95 13.66 -1.30
CA LYS A 65 19.16 14.88 -2.10
C LYS A 65 18.60 16.14 -1.40
N ARG A 66 17.47 16.01 -0.70
CA ARG A 66 16.81 17.13 0.02
C ARG A 66 17.37 17.37 1.42
N THR A 67 17.95 16.35 2.05
CA THR A 67 18.35 16.39 3.46
C THR A 67 19.86 16.20 3.62
N PRO A 68 20.60 17.18 4.19
CA PRO A 68 22.02 17.00 4.42
C PRO A 68 22.29 15.85 5.39
N PRO A 69 23.39 15.08 5.21
CA PRO A 69 23.70 13.95 6.06
C PRO A 69 23.90 14.41 7.52
N ARG A 70 23.17 13.78 8.44
CA ARG A 70 23.38 14.02 9.88
C ARG A 70 24.75 13.49 10.30
N LYS A 71 25.46 14.25 11.14
CA LYS A 71 26.70 13.79 11.76
C LYS A 71 26.44 12.50 12.55
N ARG A 72 27.22 11.45 12.29
CA ARG A 72 27.19 10.21 13.06
C ARG A 72 27.66 10.50 14.49
N GLY A 73 26.84 10.13 15.47
CA GLY A 73 27.25 10.06 16.87
C GLY A 73 28.09 8.80 17.13
N PRO A 74 28.71 8.70 18.31
CA PRO A 74 29.41 7.49 18.73
C PRO A 74 28.41 6.33 18.91
N GLY A 75 28.78 5.13 18.46
CA GLY A 75 27.97 3.92 18.62
C GLY A 75 28.01 2.97 17.42
N ARG A 76 27.32 1.83 17.53
CA ARG A 76 27.14 0.88 16.43
C ARG A 76 26.38 1.58 15.28
N PRO A 77 26.83 1.44 14.02
CA PRO A 77 26.07 1.93 12.88
C PRO A 77 24.64 1.39 12.92
N SER A 78 23.66 2.29 12.84
CA SER A 78 22.26 1.88 12.73
C SER A 78 22.06 1.17 11.39
N THR A 79 21.21 0.13 11.37
CA THR A 79 20.71 -0.46 10.14
C THR A 79 20.09 0.61 9.25
N ASP A 80 20.38 0.54 7.96
CA ASP A 80 19.85 1.45 6.96
C ASP A 80 18.31 1.44 6.99
N PRO A 81 17.65 2.60 7.19
CA PRO A 81 16.21 2.69 7.09
C PRO A 81 15.63 2.18 5.76
N ALA A 82 16.36 2.33 4.65
CA ALA A 82 15.92 1.84 3.34
C ALA A 82 15.83 0.30 3.31
N ASP A 83 16.85 -0.39 3.81
CA ASP A 83 16.84 -1.85 3.89
C ASP A 83 15.69 -2.36 4.78
N VAL A 84 15.41 -1.66 5.89
CA VAL A 84 14.28 -2.00 6.76
C VAL A 84 12.94 -1.80 6.02
N ALA A 85 12.78 -0.70 5.28
CA ALA A 85 11.58 -0.45 4.49
C ALA A 85 11.35 -1.53 3.42
N LYS A 86 12.39 -1.96 2.71
CA LYS A 86 12.32 -3.07 1.73
C LYS A 86 11.79 -4.35 2.36
N VAL A 87 12.30 -4.70 3.54
CA VAL A 87 11.85 -5.92 4.26
C VAL A 87 10.43 -5.79 4.77
N LEU A 88 10.00 -4.60 5.21
CA LEU A 88 8.62 -4.36 5.62
C LEU A 88 7.64 -4.52 4.44
N LEU A 89 7.97 -3.95 3.27
CA LEU A 89 7.15 -4.10 2.08
C LEU A 89 7.09 -5.56 1.58
N LEU A 90 8.23 -6.26 1.60
CA LEU A 90 8.26 -7.69 1.35
C LEU A 90 7.38 -8.45 2.34
N GLN A 91 7.49 -8.16 3.64
CA GLN A 91 6.68 -8.78 4.68
C GLN A 91 5.18 -8.61 4.42
N THR A 92 4.76 -7.42 3.99
CA THR A 92 3.36 -7.12 3.62
C THR A 92 2.92 -7.95 2.43
N TYR A 93 3.73 -8.03 1.37
CA TYR A 93 3.42 -8.83 0.18
C TYR A 93 3.17 -10.30 0.51
N VAL A 94 4.07 -10.91 1.29
CA VAL A 94 3.94 -12.33 1.67
C VAL A 94 3.00 -12.55 2.88
N SER A 95 2.42 -11.49 3.44
CA SER A 95 1.54 -11.54 4.63
C SER A 95 2.13 -12.37 5.78
N SER A 96 3.41 -12.12 6.12
CA SER A 96 4.18 -12.97 7.04
C SER A 96 4.46 -12.32 8.39
N SER A 97 4.82 -13.15 9.40
CA SER A 97 5.26 -12.65 10.71
C SER A 97 6.69 -12.08 10.66
N ASN A 98 7.06 -11.21 11.62
CA ASN A 98 8.41 -10.61 11.67
C ASN A 98 9.54 -11.64 11.65
N ARG A 99 9.34 -12.83 12.26
CA ARG A 99 10.34 -13.90 12.27
C ARG A 99 10.48 -14.57 10.91
N LEU A 100 9.37 -14.77 10.20
CA LEU A 100 9.42 -15.27 8.83
C LEU A 100 10.01 -14.23 7.88
N ALA A 101 9.75 -12.94 8.11
CA ALA A 101 10.36 -11.85 7.37
C ALA A 101 11.89 -11.82 7.48
N GLU A 102 12.47 -12.16 8.64
CA GLU A 102 13.93 -12.39 8.77
C GLU A 102 14.41 -13.56 7.90
N GLY A 103 13.64 -14.66 7.85
CA GLY A 103 13.92 -15.76 6.94
C GLY A 103 13.84 -15.35 5.47
N PHE A 104 12.85 -14.55 5.09
CA PHE A 104 12.72 -14.02 3.73
C PHE A 104 13.82 -13.01 3.38
N LEU A 105 14.29 -12.22 4.34
CA LEU A 105 15.46 -11.38 4.16
C LEU A 105 16.68 -12.21 3.76
N LEU A 106 16.92 -13.35 4.42
CA LEU A 106 18.03 -14.24 4.04
C LEU A 106 17.90 -14.77 2.61
N LEU A 107 16.67 -15.05 2.15
CA LEU A 107 16.41 -15.58 0.81
C LEU A 107 16.49 -14.50 -0.28
N PHE A 108 16.02 -13.28 0.00
CA PHE A 108 15.78 -12.25 -1.02
C PHE A 108 16.67 -11.01 -0.88
N GLN A 109 17.62 -10.99 0.05
CA GLN A 109 18.52 -9.83 0.25
C GLN A 109 19.23 -9.39 -1.04
N GLU A 110 19.69 -10.33 -1.87
CA GLU A 110 20.37 -10.01 -3.12
C GLU A 110 19.42 -9.34 -4.12
N LYS A 111 18.21 -9.89 -4.27
CA LYS A 111 17.20 -9.35 -5.19
C LYS A 111 16.73 -7.96 -4.75
N LEU A 112 16.64 -7.73 -3.43
CA LEU A 112 16.31 -6.43 -2.83
C LEU A 112 17.50 -5.46 -2.76
N GLY A 113 18.72 -5.88 -3.11
CA GLY A 113 19.92 -5.04 -3.00
C GLY A 113 20.33 -4.72 -1.56
N ILE A 114 20.00 -5.58 -0.60
CA ILE A 114 20.33 -5.41 0.82
C ILE A 114 21.69 -6.05 1.09
N GLY A 115 22.66 -5.23 1.50
CA GLY A 115 24.04 -5.70 1.71
C GLY A 115 24.29 -6.36 3.08
N CYS A 116 23.39 -6.17 4.06
CA CYS A 116 23.59 -6.64 5.43
C CYS A 116 22.30 -7.21 6.04
N HIS A 117 22.42 -8.39 6.61
CA HIS A 117 21.35 -9.01 7.39
C HIS A 117 21.12 -8.29 8.74
N PHE A 118 19.86 -8.31 9.21
CA PHE A 118 19.47 -7.85 10.53
C PHE A 118 18.30 -8.69 11.08
N SER A 119 18.20 -8.75 12.41
CA SER A 119 17.23 -9.63 13.06
C SER A 119 15.79 -9.13 12.99
N TYR A 120 14.83 -10.02 13.25
CA TYR A 120 13.41 -9.71 13.32
C TYR A 120 13.06 -8.58 14.30
N LYS A 121 13.88 -8.34 15.33
CA LYS A 121 13.70 -7.21 16.25
C LYS A 121 13.98 -5.86 15.60
N THR A 122 14.78 -5.83 14.55
CA THR A 122 15.00 -4.63 13.74
C THR A 122 13.80 -4.38 12.84
N ILE A 123 13.22 -5.45 12.26
CA ILE A 123 11.97 -5.40 11.47
C ILE A 123 10.82 -4.89 12.35
N GLU A 124 10.62 -5.48 13.52
CA GLU A 124 9.59 -5.10 14.50
C GLU A 124 9.67 -3.62 14.89
N ARG A 125 10.87 -3.09 15.10
CA ARG A 125 11.08 -1.67 15.45
C ARG A 125 10.99 -0.74 14.23
N GLY A 126 11.00 -1.28 13.02
CA GLY A 126 10.92 -0.52 11.79
C GLY A 126 9.62 0.29 11.68
N TYR A 127 8.51 -0.26 12.17
CA TYR A 127 7.19 0.37 12.15
C TYR A 127 7.15 1.72 12.92
N ASP A 128 7.93 1.86 14.00
CA ASP A 128 7.96 3.07 14.83
C ASP A 128 9.14 4.00 14.48
N LYS A 129 9.91 3.67 13.43
CA LYS A 129 11.18 4.36 13.12
C LYS A 129 10.89 5.51 12.16
N GLY A 130 10.92 6.74 12.68
CA GLY A 130 10.68 7.97 11.87
C GLY A 130 11.41 8.03 10.51
N PRO A 131 12.70 7.65 10.40
CA PRO A 131 13.37 7.53 9.10
C PRO A 131 12.75 6.54 8.11
N VAL A 132 12.22 5.41 8.58
CA VAL A 132 11.55 4.41 7.74
C VAL A 132 10.22 4.97 7.24
N ASN A 133 9.44 5.60 8.13
CA ASN A 133 8.16 6.21 7.75
C ASN A 133 8.32 7.29 6.67
N LYS A 134 9.39 8.09 6.74
CA LYS A 134 9.69 9.07 5.68
C LYS A 134 9.91 8.43 4.30
N ILE A 135 10.55 7.26 4.27
CA ILE A 135 10.75 6.52 3.01
C ILE A 135 9.40 6.03 2.49
N LEU A 136 8.57 5.45 3.36
CA LEU A 136 7.22 4.99 2.98
C LEU A 136 6.34 6.15 2.49
N ASP A 137 6.40 7.32 3.14
CA ASP A 137 5.68 8.53 2.71
C ASP A 137 6.14 8.99 1.31
N GLU A 138 7.46 8.98 1.05
CA GLU A 138 8.00 9.37 -0.26
C GLU A 138 7.64 8.35 -1.36
N ILE A 139 7.53 7.05 -1.03
CA ILE A 139 7.05 6.04 -1.97
C ILE A 139 5.62 6.36 -2.43
N VAL A 140 4.73 6.75 -1.50
CA VAL A 140 3.36 7.15 -1.84
C VAL A 140 3.36 8.36 -2.78
N VAL A 141 4.26 9.32 -2.56
CA VAL A 141 4.43 10.47 -3.46
C VAL A 141 4.86 10.00 -4.86
N ILE A 142 5.88 9.14 -4.96
CA ILE A 142 6.39 8.61 -6.24
C ILE A 142 5.30 7.86 -7.02
N THR A 143 4.52 7.03 -6.32
CA THR A 143 3.44 6.26 -6.96
C THR A 143 2.33 7.17 -7.49
N ASN A 144 2.00 8.23 -6.76
CA ASN A 144 0.97 9.19 -7.18
C ASN A 144 1.44 10.07 -8.34
N GLU A 145 2.70 10.54 -8.33
CA GLU A 145 3.30 11.28 -9.45
C GLU A 145 3.28 10.47 -10.76
N SER A 146 3.45 9.15 -10.66
CA SER A 146 3.49 8.25 -11.82
C SER A 146 2.15 8.14 -12.57
N VAL A 147 1.04 8.43 -11.88
CA VAL A 147 -0.33 8.40 -12.41
C VAL A 147 -0.95 9.79 -12.59
N GLU A 148 -0.25 10.85 -12.15
CA GLU A 148 -0.72 12.23 -12.27
C GLU A 148 -1.02 12.59 -13.73
N GLY A 149 -2.23 13.10 -13.98
CA GLY A 149 -2.69 13.50 -15.31
C GLY A 149 -3.06 12.36 -16.26
N LYS A 150 -3.02 11.09 -15.81
CA LYS A 150 -3.50 9.92 -16.57
C LYS A 150 -4.91 9.46 -16.15
N GLU A 151 -5.41 9.95 -15.03
CA GLU A 151 -6.72 9.61 -14.50
C GLU A 151 -7.78 10.59 -15.03
N ASP A 152 -8.55 10.17 -16.03
CA ASP A 152 -9.67 10.96 -16.58
C ASP A 152 -11.01 10.68 -15.87
N THR A 153 -11.11 9.54 -15.17
CA THR A 153 -12.34 9.07 -14.55
C THR A 153 -12.11 8.68 -13.10
N PHE A 154 -12.49 9.55 -12.16
CA PHE A 154 -12.44 9.25 -10.74
C PHE A 154 -13.70 8.46 -10.34
N SER A 155 -13.55 7.16 -10.11
CA SER A 155 -14.58 6.38 -9.41
C SER A 155 -14.54 6.71 -7.92
N PHE A 156 -15.70 6.86 -7.28
CA PHE A 156 -15.82 6.98 -5.82
C PHE A 156 -15.46 5.62 -5.19
N ASP A 157 -14.17 5.37 -5.07
CA ASP A 157 -13.60 4.23 -4.37
C ASP A 157 -13.85 4.40 -2.87
N GLY A 158 -14.66 3.50 -2.30
CA GLY A 158 -14.97 3.45 -0.87
C GLY A 158 -13.80 3.03 0.02
N THR A 159 -12.63 2.70 -0.53
CA THR A 159 -11.38 2.47 0.20
C THR A 159 -10.60 3.75 0.48
N GLY A 160 -11.06 4.89 -0.08
CA GLY A 160 -10.45 6.20 0.04
C GLY A 160 -9.84 6.43 1.42
N PHE A 161 -8.51 6.55 1.46
CA PHE A 161 -7.81 7.15 2.57
C PHE A 161 -8.58 8.41 2.93
N SER A 162 -9.25 8.37 4.07
CA SER A 162 -10.00 9.51 4.54
C SER A 162 -8.99 10.63 4.75
N ALA A 163 -9.07 11.70 3.96
CA ALA A 163 -8.32 12.95 4.21
C ALA A 163 -8.67 13.59 5.59
N SER A 164 -9.50 12.91 6.38
CA SER A 164 -9.84 13.17 7.76
C SER A 164 -9.65 11.86 8.55
N ASN A 165 -8.50 11.69 9.20
CA ASN A 165 -8.39 10.85 10.39
C ASN A 165 -9.22 11.49 11.52
N LYS A 166 -10.55 11.53 11.39
CA LYS A 166 -11.44 11.70 12.53
C LYS A 166 -11.65 10.32 13.11
N GLU A 167 -10.85 10.05 14.13
CA GLU A 167 -10.96 8.94 15.07
C GLU A 167 -12.41 8.52 15.28
N ASN A 168 -12.84 7.44 14.61
CA ASN A 168 -14.14 6.82 14.87
C ASN A 168 -14.12 5.95 16.14
N TYR A 169 -13.02 5.95 16.92
CA TYR A 169 -12.91 5.23 18.19
C TYR A 169 -13.15 6.10 19.43
N ALA A 170 -13.32 7.42 19.29
CA ALA A 170 -13.59 8.30 20.43
C ALA A 170 -15.03 8.20 20.99
N ARG A 171 -15.93 7.44 20.34
CA ARG A 171 -17.37 7.47 20.66
C ARG A 171 -17.89 6.38 21.60
N PHE A 172 -17.03 5.53 22.17
CA PHE A 172 -17.45 4.48 23.12
C PHE A 172 -17.01 4.71 24.57
N ALA A 173 -16.42 5.86 24.89
CA ALA A 173 -16.07 6.24 26.26
C ALA A 173 -16.80 7.52 26.67
N THR A 174 -18.12 7.42 26.90
CA THR A 174 -18.93 8.18 27.88
C THR A 174 -20.41 8.18 27.49
N LYS A 175 -21.18 7.29 28.13
CA LYS A 175 -22.52 7.55 28.69
C LYS A 175 -23.02 6.28 29.35
N THR A 176 -22.47 6.01 30.54
CA THR A 176 -23.18 5.27 31.57
C THR A 176 -23.85 6.34 32.43
N GLU A 177 -25.14 6.55 32.25
CA GLU A 177 -26.05 7.25 33.17
C GLU A 177 -27.45 7.09 32.59
N PHE A 178 -28.15 6.03 33.02
CA PHE A 178 -29.35 6.03 33.86
C PHE A 178 -29.72 4.59 34.19
#